data_AF-A0A1J5DQF4-F1
#
_entry.id   AF-A0A1J5DQF4-F1
#
_cell.length_a   1.000
_cell.length_b   1.000
_cell.length_c   1.000
_cell.angle_alpha   90.00
_cell.angle_beta   90.00
_cell.angle_gamma   90.00
#
_symmetry.space_group_name_H-M   'P 1'
#
loop_
_entity.id
_entity.type
_entity.pdbx_description
1 polymer ?
#
loop_
_entity_poly.entity_id
_entity_poly.type
_entity_poly.pdbx_seq_one_letter_code
_entity_poly.pdbx_strand_id
1 'polypeptide(L)'
;MLGVSPDATPEELRSAYLEAVARWPPDTAPEEFQRVRAAYELLKDPQQRFLRALARDEGHQPMVSLLEGHGTKPRFVGPRPWLAVLKRRGGGG
;
A
#
# COMPACT_ATOMS: atom_id res chain seq x y z
N MET A 1 18.86 5.80 -12.47
CA MET A 1 18.28 5.65 -11.12
C MET A 1 17.92 7.04 -10.63
N LEU A 2 16.66 7.35 -10.35
CA LEU A 2 16.32 8.58 -9.63
C LEU A 2 16.88 8.40 -8.22
N GLY A 3 17.89 9.16 -7.82
CA GLY A 3 18.61 9.02 -6.54
C GLY A 3 17.77 9.43 -5.33
N VAL A 4 16.52 8.98 -5.24
CA VAL A 4 15.57 9.28 -4.18
C VAL A 4 15.47 8.11 -3.22
N SER A 5 15.26 8.44 -1.94
CA SER A 5 15.03 7.47 -0.87
C SER A 5 13.81 6.58 -1.18
N PRO A 6 13.80 5.29 -0.78
CA PRO A 6 12.60 4.45 -0.86
C PRO A 6 11.42 5.00 -0.06
N ASP A 7 11.67 5.85 0.93
CA ASP A 7 10.66 6.52 1.76
C ASP A 7 10.31 7.94 1.26
N ALA A 8 10.84 8.35 0.11
CA ALA A 8 10.60 9.69 -0.42
C ALA A 8 9.11 9.96 -0.58
N THR A 9 8.70 11.15 -0.14
CA THR A 9 7.34 11.66 -0.33
C THR A 9 7.05 11.88 -1.82
N PRO A 10 5.77 11.85 -2.24
CA PRO A 10 5.40 12.15 -3.64
C PRO A 10 5.95 13.50 -4.13
N GLU A 11 6.03 14.49 -3.24
CA GLU A 11 6.56 15.82 -3.50
C GLU A 11 8.07 15.79 -3.77
N GLU A 12 8.85 15.06 -2.95
CA GLU A 12 10.29 14.87 -3.13
C GLU A 12 10.60 14.09 -4.41
N LEU A 13 9.81 13.05 -4.71
CA LEU A 13 9.92 12.28 -5.95
C LEU A 13 9.67 13.16 -7.18
N ARG A 14 8.66 14.03 -7.13
CA ARG A 14 8.36 14.99 -8.20
C ARG A 14 9.46 16.02 -8.37
N SER A 15 10.02 16.54 -7.28
CA SER A 15 11.14 17.49 -7.33
C SER A 15 12.38 16.86 -7.98
N ALA A 16 12.77 15.67 -7.53
CA ALA A 16 13.91 14.93 -8.08
C ALA A 16 13.72 14.58 -9.57
N TYR A 17 12.49 14.30 -10.00
CA TYR A 17 12.17 14.12 -11.42
C TYR A 17 12.36 15.40 -12.24
N LEU A 18 11.88 16.55 -11.74
CA LEU A 18 12.04 17.83 -12.44
C LEU A 18 13.51 18.24 -12.57
N GLU A 19 14.31 18.04 -11.52
CA GLU A 19 15.76 18.28 -11.58
C GLU A 19 16.46 17.37 -12.58
N ALA A 20 16.08 16.08 -12.62
CA ALA A 20 16.62 15.12 -13.58
C ALA A 20 16.24 15.47 -15.03
N VAL A 21 15.00 15.93 -15.27
CA VAL A 21 14.54 16.38 -16.60
C VAL A 21 15.25 17.67 -17.03
N ALA A 22 15.51 18.60 -16.11
CA ALA A 22 16.29 19.80 -16.40
C ALA A 22 17.75 19.47 -16.74
N ARG A 23 18.32 18.44 -16.09
CA ARG A 23 19.68 17.96 -16.35
C ARG A 23 19.81 17.14 -17.63
N TRP A 24 18.76 16.40 -17.99
CA TRP A 24 18.70 15.57 -19.19
C TRP A 24 17.44 15.86 -19.99
N PRO A 25 17.43 16.96 -20.76
CA PRO A 25 16.28 17.34 -21.57
C PRO A 25 16.05 16.32 -22.70
N PRO A 26 14.80 16.11 -23.13
CA PRO A 26 14.49 15.16 -24.19
C PRO A 26 15.13 15.51 -25.54
N ASP A 27 15.39 16.80 -25.81
CA ASP A 27 16.00 17.26 -27.07
C ASP A 27 17.51 17.01 -27.14
N THR A 28 18.21 16.94 -26.01
CA THR A 28 19.67 16.82 -25.95
C THR A 28 20.14 15.47 -25.39
N ALA A 29 19.32 14.80 -24.59
CA ALA A 29 19.63 13.52 -23.96
C ALA A 29 18.40 12.59 -23.91
N PRO A 30 17.87 12.16 -25.07
CA PRO A 30 16.62 11.39 -25.14
C PRO A 30 16.70 10.04 -24.42
N GLU A 31 17.85 9.37 -24.45
CA GLU A 31 18.06 8.06 -23.81
C GLU A 31 18.08 8.16 -22.29
N GLU A 32 18.75 9.18 -21.74
CA GLU A 32 18.77 9.45 -20.31
C GLU A 32 17.40 9.91 -19.81
N PHE A 33 16.72 10.75 -20.59
CA PHE A 33 15.35 11.17 -20.32
C PHE A 33 14.40 9.96 -20.22
N GLN A 34 14.50 9.00 -21.15
CA GLN A 34 13.69 7.77 -21.09
C GLN A 34 13.97 6.96 -19.82
N ARG A 35 15.24 6.82 -19.40
CA ARG A 35 15.60 6.11 -18.16
C ARG A 35 15.05 6.78 -16.92
N VAL A 36 15.10 8.11 -16.86
CA VAL A 36 14.54 8.92 -15.76
C VAL A 36 13.02 8.80 -15.73
N ARG A 37 12.36 8.94 -16.88
CA ARG A 37 10.90 8.80 -17.01
C ARG A 37 10.42 7.41 -16.59
N ALA A 38 11.09 6.35 -17.04
CA ALA A 38 10.75 4.98 -16.66
C ALA A 38 10.86 4.76 -15.15
N ALA A 39 11.91 5.28 -14.51
CA ALA A 39 12.07 5.21 -13.06
C ALA A 39 10.99 6.00 -12.31
N TYR A 40 10.58 7.17 -12.81
CA TYR A 40 9.53 7.98 -12.21
C TYR A 40 8.14 7.32 -12.32
N GLU A 41 7.77 6.79 -13.48
CA GLU A 41 6.48 6.08 -13.66
C GLU A 41 6.34 4.88 -12.72
N LEU A 42 7.44 4.16 -12.45
CA LEU A 42 7.44 3.05 -11.48
C LEU A 42 7.19 3.50 -10.03
N LEU A 43 7.58 4.72 -9.68
CA LEU A 43 7.54 5.25 -8.31
C LEU A 43 6.31 6.13 -8.04
N LYS A 44 5.73 6.73 -9.09
CA LYS A 44 4.64 7.72 -9.05
C LYS A 44 3.31 7.12 -8.61
N ASP A 45 3.06 5.84 -8.86
CA ASP A 45 1.73 5.27 -8.65
C ASP A 45 1.59 4.67 -7.22
N PRO A 46 0.90 5.35 -6.29
CA PRO A 46 0.75 4.89 -4.91
C PRO A 46 0.00 3.56 -4.82
N GLN A 47 -0.87 3.25 -5.79
CA GLN A 47 -1.60 1.98 -5.84
C GLN A 47 -0.69 0.83 -6.28
N GLN A 48 0.21 1.07 -7.22
CA GLN A 48 1.28 0.12 -7.58
C GLN A 48 2.33 -0.01 -6.48
N ARG A 49 2.66 1.07 -5.76
CA ARG A 49 3.49 1.00 -4.54
C ARG A 49 2.85 0.10 -3.48
N PHE A 50 1.57 0.28 -3.23
CA PHE A 50 0.81 -0.54 -2.28
C PHE A 50 0.73 -2.00 -2.73
N LEU A 51 0.41 -2.26 -4.00
CA LEU A 51 0.38 -3.62 -4.56
C LEU A 51 1.75 -4.30 -4.52
N ARG A 52 2.85 -3.58 -4.79
CA ARG A 52 4.22 -4.10 -4.64
C ARG A 52 4.60 -4.33 -3.19
N ALA A 53 4.18 -3.47 -2.27
CA ALA A 53 4.37 -3.66 -0.84
C ALA A 53 3.61 -4.90 -0.35
N LEU A 54 2.37 -5.13 -0.82
CA LEU A 54 1.61 -6.36 -0.58
C LEU A 54 2.29 -7.59 -1.19
N ALA A 55 2.76 -7.48 -2.44
CA ALA A 55 3.35 -8.61 -3.17
C ALA A 55 4.74 -9.00 -2.67
N ARG A 56 5.42 -8.13 -1.90
CA ARG A 56 6.74 -8.39 -1.30
C ARG A 56 6.67 -9.34 -0.09
N ASP A 57 5.47 -9.72 0.32
CA ASP A 57 5.26 -10.79 1.30
C ASP A 57 5.36 -12.17 0.61
N GLU A 58 6.59 -12.61 0.33
CA GLU A 58 6.91 -14.02 0.00
C GLU A 58 6.76 -14.95 1.21
N GLY A 59 5.78 -14.65 2.06
CA GLY A 59 5.45 -15.38 3.27
C GLY A 59 3.96 -15.38 3.48
N HIS A 60 3.19 -15.76 2.45
CA HIS A 60 1.80 -16.16 2.63
C HIS A 60 1.78 -17.42 3.50
N GLN A 61 1.96 -17.25 4.81
CA GLN A 61 1.60 -18.27 5.77
C GLN A 61 0.12 -18.54 5.50
N PRO A 62 -0.26 -19.78 5.17
CA PRO A 62 -1.66 -20.09 4.99
C PRO A 62 -2.36 -19.68 6.28
N MET A 63 -3.53 -19.05 6.17
CA MET A 63 -4.24 -18.43 7.29
C MET A 63 -4.38 -19.37 8.50
N VAL A 64 -4.37 -20.69 8.26
CA VAL A 64 -4.34 -21.75 9.29
C VAL A 64 -3.10 -21.75 10.17
N SER A 65 -1.92 -21.43 9.65
CA SER A 65 -0.68 -21.34 10.44
C SER A 65 -0.69 -20.11 11.36
N LEU A 66 -1.35 -19.04 10.93
CA LEU A 66 -1.76 -17.92 11.79
C LEU A 66 -2.93 -18.27 12.70
N LEU A 67 -3.41 -19.53 12.75
CA LEU A 67 -4.41 -20.03 13.69
C LEU A 67 -3.84 -21.11 14.63
N GLU A 68 -2.61 -21.57 14.40
CA GLU A 68 -1.86 -22.55 15.21
C GLU A 68 -1.14 -21.87 16.40
N GLY A 69 -1.88 -21.45 17.43
CA GLY A 69 -1.28 -20.92 18.68
C GLY A 69 -2.25 -20.16 19.60
N HIS A 70 -3.18 -19.44 18.99
CA HIS A 70 -4.47 -19.01 19.52
C HIS A 70 -5.35 -20.24 19.76
N GLY A 71 -5.15 -20.87 20.92
CA GLY A 71 -6.22 -21.60 21.59
C GLY A 71 -7.32 -20.63 22.02
N THR A 72 -7.98 -19.96 21.08
CA THR A 72 -9.18 -19.18 21.37
C THR A 72 -10.31 -20.18 21.54
N LYS A 73 -10.48 -20.67 22.78
CA LYS A 73 -11.80 -21.18 23.18
C LYS A 73 -12.77 -20.04 22.86
N PRO A 74 -13.68 -20.17 21.88
CA PRO A 74 -14.61 -19.11 21.59
C PRO A 74 -15.39 -18.83 22.87
N ARG A 75 -15.33 -17.60 23.36
CA ARG A 75 -16.06 -17.19 24.56
C ARG A 75 -17.54 -17.13 24.15
N PHE A 76 -18.24 -18.25 24.32
CA PHE A 76 -19.67 -18.33 24.05
C PHE A 76 -20.40 -17.38 25.02
N VAL A 77 -20.74 -16.18 24.54
CA VAL A 77 -21.38 -15.13 25.35
C VAL A 77 -22.90 -15.27 25.42
N GLY A 78 -23.46 -16.40 24.96
CA GLY A 78 -24.90 -16.65 24.92
C GLY A 78 -25.65 -15.67 24.00
N PRO A 79 -26.98 -15.80 23.89
CA PRO A 79 -27.78 -14.98 22.96
C PRO A 79 -28.05 -13.56 23.48
N ARG A 80 -27.82 -13.27 24.77
CA ARG A 80 -28.19 -12.00 25.41
C ARG A 80 -27.54 -10.76 24.80
N PRO A 81 -26.22 -10.75 24.51
CA PRO A 81 -25.58 -9.61 23.87
C PRO A 81 -26.14 -9.34 22.46
N TRP A 82 -26.44 -10.40 21.71
CA TRP A 82 -27.02 -10.29 20.36
C TRP A 82 -28.45 -9.75 20.37
N LEU A 83 -29.28 -10.18 21.32
CA LEU A 83 -30.65 -9.66 21.50
C LEU A 83 -30.64 -8.17 21.90
N ALA A 84 -29.64 -7.73 22.68
CA ALA A 84 -29.50 -6.33 23.06
C ALA A 84 -29.17 -5.42 21.86
N VAL A 85 -28.35 -5.90 20.92
CA VAL A 85 -28.04 -5.19 19.67
C VAL A 85 -29.28 -5.11 18.76
N LEU A 86 -30.01 -6.21 18.60
CA LEU A 86 -31.20 -6.26 17.74
C LEU A 86 -32.35 -5.40 18.26
N LYS A 87 -32.53 -5.30 19.59
CA LYS A 87 -33.52 -4.40 20.19
C LYS A 87 -33.27 -2.92 19.91
N ARG A 88 -32.02 -2.52 19.60
CA ARG A 88 -31.67 -1.12 19.32
C ARG A 88 -32.14 -0.64 17.94
N ARG A 89 -32.62 -1.53 17.06
CA ARG A 89 -33.08 -1.19 15.70
C ARG A 89 -34.61 -1.26 15.50
N GLY A 90 -35.38 -1.58 16.55
CA GLY A 90 -36.83 -1.82 16.46
C GLY A 90 -37.71 -0.95 17.36
N GLY A 91 -37.24 0.23 17.78
CA GLY A 91 -38.01 1.16 18.62
C GLY A 91 -38.30 2.48 17.89
N GLY A 92 -39.08 2.41 16.81
CA GLY A 92 -39.60 3.56 16.09
C GLY A 92 -40.94 3.17 15.46
N GLY A 93 -42.02 3.53 16.15
CA GLY A 93 -43.40 3.22 15.83
C GLY A 93 -44.28 3.58 17.01
#